data_AF-A0A8T7ITK8-F1
#
_entry.id   AF-A0A8T7ITK8-F1
#
_cell.length_a   1.000
_cell.length_b   1.000
_cell.length_c   1.000
_cell.angle_alpha   90.00
_cell.angle_beta   90.00
_cell.angle_gamma   90.00
#
_symmetry.space_group_name_H-M   'P 1'
#
loop_
_entity.id
_entity.type
_entity.pdbx_description
1 polymer ?
#
loop_
_entity_poly.entity_id
_entity_poly.type
_entity_poly.pdbx_seq_one_letter_code
_entity_poly.pdbx_strand_id
1 'polypeptide(L)'
;GVPLVDALDSVAGASGNVVFRNATIQVKEDVTSGVALNVAMRQTDVFPSLAIQMTAIGEESGALDDMLDKVANFYEEAVDNLVDQLTALMEPFIMSVLGVLVGGLLIAMYLPIFSMGNAM
;
A
#
# COMPACT_ATOMS: atom_id res chain seq x y z
N GLY A 1 1.85 -7.55 24.36
CA GLY A 1 2.62 -7.39 25.61
C GLY A 1 4.08 -7.79 25.50
N VAL A 2 4.74 -7.46 24.39
CA VAL A 2 6.22 -7.48 24.26
C VAL A 2 6.69 -6.05 24.57
N PRO A 3 7.86 -5.85 25.21
CA PRO A 3 8.39 -4.50 25.43
C PRO A 3 8.50 -3.74 24.11
N LEU A 4 8.16 -2.45 24.11
CA LEU A 4 8.12 -1.61 22.91
C LEU A 4 9.45 -1.61 22.15
N VAL A 5 10.57 -1.57 22.87
CA VAL A 5 11.92 -1.58 22.29
C VAL A 5 12.21 -2.89 21.54
N ASP A 6 11.78 -4.03 22.10
CA ASP A 6 11.94 -5.34 21.46
C ASP A 6 11.00 -5.50 20.25
N ALA A 7 9.80 -4.91 20.34
CA ALA A 7 8.86 -4.85 19.24
C ALA A 7 9.42 -4.02 18.07
N LEU A 8 10.05 -2.87 18.34
CA LEU A 8 10.69 -2.04 17.32
C LEU A 8 11.85 -2.78 16.64
N ASP A 9 12.63 -3.57 17.38
CA ASP A 9 13.71 -4.37 16.79
C ASP A 9 13.17 -5.46 15.85
N SER A 10 12.05 -6.09 16.25
CA SER A 10 11.35 -7.08 15.42
C SER A 10 10.79 -6.45 14.15
N VAL A 11 10.18 -5.26 14.25
CA VAL A 11 9.63 -4.51 13.11
C VAL A 11 10.73 -4.06 12.15
N ALA A 12 11.88 -3.63 12.65
CA ALA A 12 13.03 -3.26 11.82
C ALA A 12 13.56 -4.45 11.01
N GLY A 13 13.52 -5.66 11.57
CA GLY A 13 13.84 -6.90 10.86
C GLY A 13 12.80 -7.32 9.82
N ALA A 14 11.51 -7.05 10.09
CA ALA A 14 10.40 -7.47 9.24
C ALA A 14 10.04 -6.48 8.11
N SER A 15 10.47 -5.22 8.16
CA SER A 15 9.99 -4.17 7.24
C SER A 15 10.32 -4.40 5.75
N GLY A 16 11.31 -5.25 5.44
CA GLY A 16 11.73 -5.57 4.06
C GLY A 16 12.33 -4.40 3.27
N ASN A 17 12.30 -3.18 3.81
CA ASN A 17 12.73 -1.95 3.15
C ASN A 17 13.79 -1.24 4.02
N VAL A 18 14.96 -0.95 3.44
CA VAL A 18 16.08 -0.32 4.14
C VAL A 18 15.73 1.05 4.74
N VAL A 19 14.86 1.82 4.09
CA VAL A 19 14.42 3.15 4.56
C VAL A 19 13.62 3.00 5.85
N PHE A 20 12.61 2.13 5.85
CA PHE A 20 11.81 1.84 7.04
C PHE A 20 12.64 1.18 8.14
N ARG A 21 13.53 0.25 7.79
CA ARG A 21 14.44 -0.37 8.76
C ARG A 21 15.29 0.66 9.50
N ASN A 22 15.94 1.56 8.77
CA ASN A 22 16.79 2.58 9.38
C ASN A 22 15.97 3.58 10.21
N ALA A 23 14.79 3.97 9.73
CA ALA A 23 13.87 4.81 10.49
C ALA A 23 13.42 4.14 11.79
N THR A 24 13.02 2.87 11.76
CA THR A 24 12.61 2.13 12.97
C THR A 24 13.76 1.95 13.96
N ILE A 25 14.99 1.73 13.49
CA ILE A 25 16.17 1.67 14.37
C ILE A 25 16.42 3.03 15.03
N GLN A 26 16.34 4.13 14.29
CA GLN A 26 16.47 5.48 14.84
C GLN A 26 15.39 5.73 15.91
N VAL A 27 14.13 5.39 15.60
CA VAL A 27 13.01 5.50 16.56
C VAL A 27 13.28 4.69 17.83
N LYS A 28 13.84 3.48 17.69
CA LYS A 28 14.20 2.64 18.84
C LYS A 28 15.25 3.31 19.72
N GLU A 29 16.30 3.89 19.13
CA GLU A 29 17.36 4.58 19.86
C GLU A 29 16.80 5.80 20.61
N ASP A 30 15.97 6.60 19.95
CA ASP A 30 15.34 7.79 20.54
C ASP A 30 14.42 7.41 21.70
N VAL A 31 13.56 6.41 21.53
CA VAL A 31 12.66 5.92 22.58
C VAL A 31 13.43 5.33 23.76
N THR A 32 14.52 4.62 23.50
CA THR A 32 15.41 4.09 24.55
C THR A 32 16.09 5.21 25.34
N SER A 33 16.37 6.35 24.70
CA SER A 33 16.91 7.56 25.35
C SER A 33 15.86 8.38 26.11
N GLY A 34 14.57 7.99 26.03
CA GLY A 34 13.46 8.64 26.74
C GLY A 34 12.66 9.64 25.91
N VAL A 35 12.88 9.69 24.59
CA VAL A 35 12.03 10.49 23.67
C VAL A 35 10.69 9.80 23.47
N ALA A 36 9.61 10.58 23.44
CA ALA A 36 8.29 10.05 23.13
C ALA A 36 8.24 9.44 21.70
N LEU A 37 7.56 8.31 21.55
CA LEU A 37 7.48 7.54 20.31
C LEU A 37 6.92 8.39 19.17
N ASN A 38 5.90 9.21 19.42
CA ASN A 38 5.33 10.09 18.41
C ASN A 38 6.32 11.14 17.87
N VAL A 39 7.21 11.65 18.74
CA VAL A 39 8.26 12.63 18.37
C VAL A 39 9.35 11.93 17.59
N ALA A 40 9.81 10.77 18.05
CA ALA A 40 10.81 9.96 17.37
C ALA A 40 10.36 9.58 15.95
N MET A 41 9.12 9.09 15.81
CA MET A 41 8.54 8.77 14.49
C MET A 41 8.50 10.00 13.57
N ARG A 42 8.13 11.18 14.11
CA ARG A 42 8.08 12.43 13.34
C ARG A 42 9.45 12.89 12.85
N GLN A 43 10.52 12.68 13.61
CA GLN A 43 11.87 13.10 13.21
C GLN A 43 12.42 12.33 12.01
N THR A 44 11.89 11.13 11.75
CA THR A 44 12.34 10.32 10.61
C THR A 44 11.70 10.70 9.28
N ASP A 45 10.57 11.43 9.28
CA ASP A 45 9.79 11.80 8.08
C ASP A 45 9.40 10.64 7.14
N VAL A 46 9.49 9.38 7.61
CA VAL A 46 9.10 8.18 6.84
C VAL A 46 7.69 7.73 7.16
N PHE A 47 7.23 7.96 8.39
CA PHE A 47 5.93 7.49 8.86
C PHE A 47 4.80 8.42 8.43
N PRO A 48 3.63 7.87 8.04
CA PRO A 48 2.50 8.68 7.67
C PRO A 48 1.92 9.45 8.86
N SER A 49 1.31 10.60 8.58
CA SER A 49 0.78 11.52 9.59
C SER A 49 -0.27 10.89 10.50
N LEU A 50 -1.11 9.99 9.97
CA LEU A 50 -2.11 9.27 10.75
C LEU A 50 -1.46 8.38 11.83
N ALA A 51 -0.42 7.63 11.47
CA ALA A 51 0.31 6.78 12.41
C ALA A 51 0.93 7.62 13.54
N ILE A 52 1.55 8.75 13.19
CA ILE A 52 2.13 9.68 14.17
C ILE A 52 1.06 10.26 15.11
N GLN A 53 -0.10 10.64 14.59
CA GLN A 53 -1.19 11.21 15.38
C GLN A 53 -1.81 10.18 16.34
N MET A 54 -2.10 8.98 15.85
CA MET A 54 -2.67 7.92 16.67
C MET A 54 -1.70 7.46 17.75
N THR A 55 -0.41 7.42 17.44
CA THR A 55 0.66 7.17 18.42
C THR A 55 0.68 8.25 19.50
N ALA A 56 0.56 9.53 19.13
CA ALA A 56 0.51 10.63 20.09
C ALA A 56 -0.69 10.50 21.05
N ILE A 57 -1.88 10.19 20.51
CA ILE A 57 -3.09 9.97 21.31
C ILE A 57 -2.91 8.74 22.22
N GLY A 58 -2.30 7.68 21.70
CA GLY A 58 -2.05 6.44 22.43
C GLY A 58 -1.06 6.60 23.58
N GLU A 59 0.02 7.37 23.39
CA GLU A 59 0.97 7.70 24.45
C GLU A 59 0.36 8.56 25.56
N GLU A 60 -0.45 9.56 25.22
CA GLU A 60 -1.08 10.46 26.20
C GLU A 60 -2.19 9.74 27.01
N SER A 61 -2.94 8.85 26.35
CA SER A 61 -4.05 8.11 26.97
C SER A 61 -3.64 6.78 27.62
N GLY A 62 -2.39 6.33 27.41
CA GLY A 62 -1.93 5.00 27.81
C GLY A 62 -2.54 3.85 27.02
N ALA A 63 -3.21 4.14 25.90
CA ALA A 63 -3.89 3.17 25.03
C ALA A 63 -3.12 2.96 23.70
N LEU A 64 -1.79 2.91 23.77
CA LEU A 64 -0.92 2.81 22.59
C LEU A 64 -1.22 1.57 21.75
N ASP A 65 -1.38 0.41 22.40
CA ASP A 65 -1.71 -0.85 21.74
C ASP A 65 -2.98 -0.72 20.89
N ASP A 66 -4.07 -0.19 21.48
CA ASP A 66 -5.35 0.00 20.79
C ASP A 66 -5.27 1.02 19.64
N MET A 67 -4.48 2.09 19.81
CA MET A 67 -4.35 3.12 18.78
C MET A 67 -3.50 2.63 17.60
N LEU A 68 -2.43 1.88 17.85
CA LEU A 68 -1.62 1.26 16.80
C LEU A 68 -2.39 0.16 16.07
N ASP A 69 -3.22 -0.61 16.76
CA ASP A 69 -4.10 -1.61 16.13
C ASP A 69 -5.10 -0.96 15.16
N LYS A 70 -5.70 0.18 15.54
CA LYS A 70 -6.55 0.96 14.62
C LYS A 70 -5.80 1.45 13.39
N VAL A 71 -4.55 1.87 13.53
CA VAL A 71 -3.72 2.28 12.39
C VAL A 71 -3.42 1.09 11.48
N ALA A 72 -3.09 -0.07 12.05
CA ALA A 72 -2.85 -1.30 11.30
C ALA A 72 -4.09 -1.70 10.50
N ASN A 73 -5.25 -1.81 11.16
CA ASN A 73 -6.53 -2.15 10.54
C ASN A 73 -6.89 -1.18 9.40
N PHE A 74 -6.68 0.13 9.60
CA PHE A 74 -6.95 1.13 8.56
C PHE A 74 -6.08 0.94 7.31
N TYR A 75 -4.77 0.71 7.49
CA TYR A 75 -3.87 0.50 6.35
C TYR A 75 -4.05 -0.86 5.68
N GLU A 76 -4.40 -1.90 6.45
CA GLU A 76 -4.76 -3.22 5.91
C GLU A 76 -6.00 -3.12 5.03
N GLU A 77 -7.08 -2.51 5.53
CA GLU A 77 -8.30 -2.27 4.76
C GLU A 77 -8.05 -1.39 3.52
N ALA A 78 -7.18 -0.39 3.62
CA ALA A 78 -6.81 0.44 2.47
C ALA A 78 -6.07 -0.37 1.39
N VAL A 79 -5.17 -1.28 1.79
CA VAL A 79 -4.44 -2.16 0.87
C VAL A 79 -5.39 -3.16 0.21
N ASP A 80 -6.28 -3.80 0.98
CA ASP A 80 -7.26 -4.75 0.45
C ASP A 80 -8.19 -4.07 -0.57
N ASN A 81 -8.71 -2.89 -0.24
CA ASN A 81 -9.53 -2.10 -1.16
C ASN A 81 -8.78 -1.73 -2.45
N LEU A 82 -7.47 -1.47 -2.38
CA LEU A 82 -6.65 -1.20 -3.56
C LEU A 82 -6.47 -2.47 -4.40
N VAL A 83 -6.23 -3.62 -3.76
CA VAL A 83 -6.09 -4.92 -4.45
C VAL A 83 -7.39 -5.30 -5.16
N ASP A 84 -8.53 -5.12 -4.50
CA ASP A 84 -9.85 -5.40 -5.09
C ASP A 84 -10.14 -4.49 -6.28
N GLN A 85 -9.84 -3.19 -6.16
CA GLN A 85 -10.00 -2.25 -7.28
C GLN A 85 -9.09 -2.59 -8.45
N LEU A 86 -7.83 -2.94 -8.20
CA LEU A 86 -6.91 -3.36 -9.26
C LEU A 86 -7.43 -4.63 -9.96
N THR A 87 -7.98 -5.57 -9.20
CA THR A 87 -8.58 -6.80 -9.73
C THR A 87 -9.82 -6.49 -10.57
N ALA A 88 -10.70 -5.61 -10.08
CA ALA A 88 -11.91 -5.18 -10.79
C ALA A 88 -11.59 -4.45 -12.10
N LEU A 89 -10.48 -3.70 -12.17
CA LEU A 89 -10.02 -3.04 -13.39
C LEU A 89 -9.37 -4.00 -14.41
N MET A 90 -8.95 -5.20 -13.99
CA MET A 90 -8.39 -6.19 -14.93
C MET A 90 -9.43 -6.72 -15.92
N GLU A 91 -10.67 -6.93 -15.49
CA GLU A 91 -11.75 -7.42 -16.36
C GLU A 91 -12.03 -6.49 -17.56
N PRO A 92 -12.32 -5.18 -17.38
CA PRO A 92 -12.55 -4.28 -18.50
C PRO A 92 -11.30 -4.10 -19.36
N PHE A 93 -10.10 -4.17 -18.78
CA PHE A 93 -8.85 -4.13 -19.54
C PHE A 93 -8.72 -5.32 -20.49
N ILE A 94 -8.92 -6.54 -20.00
CA ILE A 94 -8.88 -7.78 -20.81
C ILE A 94 -9.97 -7.72 -21.90
N MET A 95 -11.18 -7.31 -21.55
CA MET A 95 -12.29 -7.18 -22.50
C MET A 95 -12.00 -6.16 -23.61
N SER A 96 -11.37 -5.03 -23.27
CA SER A 96 -10.97 -4.01 -24.25
C SER A 96 -9.93 -4.55 -25.23
N VAL A 97 -8.92 -5.27 -24.72
CA VAL A 97 -7.89 -5.91 -25.56
C VAL A 97 -8.51 -6.96 -26.48
N LEU A 98 -9.37 -7.83 -25.96
CA LEU A 98 -10.08 -8.83 -26.77
C LEU A 98 -10.97 -8.20 -27.84
N GLY A 99 -11.70 -7.13 -27.49
CA GLY A 99 -12.55 -6.39 -28.42
C GLY A 99 -11.75 -5.82 -29.58
N VAL A 100 -10.58 -5.22 -29.32
CA VAL A 100 -9.69 -4.71 -30.36
C VAL A 100 -9.14 -5.83 -31.24
N LEU A 101 -8.73 -6.95 -30.65
CA LEU A 101 -8.20 -8.09 -31.41
C LEU A 101 -9.27 -8.72 -32.32
N VAL A 102 -10.45 -9.02 -31.78
CA VAL A 102 -11.56 -9.61 -32.56
C VAL A 102 -12.07 -8.63 -33.60
N GLY A 103 -12.25 -7.35 -33.23
CA GLY A 103 -12.68 -6.30 -34.15
C GLY A 103 -11.67 -6.09 -35.29
N GLY A 104 -10.38 -6.06 -34.97
CA GLY A 104 -9.30 -5.99 -35.96
C GLY A 104 -9.29 -7.19 -36.92
N LEU A 105 -9.51 -8.40 -36.40
CA LEU A 105 -9.58 -9.62 -37.20
C LEU A 105 -10.79 -9.62 -38.15
N LEU A 106 -11.96 -9.18 -37.68
CA LEU A 106 -13.15 -9.04 -38.53
C LEU A 106 -12.90 -8.05 -39.67
N ILE A 107 -12.37 -6.87 -39.36
CA ILE A 107 -12.05 -5.85 -40.39
C ILE A 107 -11.07 -6.42 -41.41
N ALA A 108 -10.01 -7.10 -40.97
CA ALA A 108 -9.01 -7.70 -41.85
C ALA A 108 -9.58 -8.80 -42.77
N MET A 109 -10.53 -9.59 -42.28
CA MET A 109 -11.17 -10.66 -43.06
C MET A 109 -12.23 -10.15 -44.04
N TYR A 110 -13.03 -9.15 -43.65
CA TYR A 110 -14.17 -8.69 -44.44
C TYR A 110 -13.83 -7.58 -45.46
N LEU A 111 -12.83 -6.73 -45.20
CA LEU A 111 -12.41 -5.68 -46.15
C LEU A 111 -12.01 -6.24 -47.53
N PRO A 112 -11.20 -7.31 -47.64
CA PRO A 112 -10.84 -7.89 -48.93
C PRO A 112 -12.05 -8.42 -49.70
N ILE A 113 -13.01 -9.04 -49.00
CA ILE A 113 -14.25 -9.55 -49.61
C ILE A 113 -15.06 -8.40 -50.22
N PHE A 114 -15.19 -7.28 -49.48
CA PHE A 114 -15.86 -6.09 -49.99
C PHE A 114 -15.13 -5.48 -51.20
N SER A 115 -13.79 -5.43 -51.17
CA SER A 115 -13.01 -4.92 -52.30
C SER A 115 -13.14 -5.79 -53.56
N MET A 116 -13.24 -7.12 -53.40
CA MET A 116 -13.48 -8.05 -54.51
C MET A 116 -14.90 -7.90 -55.06
N GLY A 117 -15.90 -7.66 -54.20
CA GLY A 117 -17.29 -7.43 -54.63
C GLY A 117 -17.50 -6.14 -55.40
N ASN A 118 -16.77 -5.06 -55.07
CA ASN A 118 -16.81 -3.80 -55.83
C ASN A 118 -16.03 -3.86 -57.16
N ALA A 119 -15.18 -4.88 -57.36
CA ALA A 119 -14.40 -5.07 -58.57
C ALA A 119 -15.09 -6.01 -59.60
N MET A 120 -16.29 -6.51 -59.28
CA MET A 120 -17.15 -7.29 -60.19
C MET A 120 -18.33 -6.46 -60.71
#